data_AF-A0A971DU13-F1
#
_entry.id   AF-A0A971DU13-F1
#
_cell.length_a   1.000
_cell.length_b   1.000
_cell.length_c   1.000
_cell.angle_alpha   90.00
_cell.angle_beta   90.00
_cell.angle_gamma   90.00
#
_symmetry.space_group_name_H-M   'P 1'
#
loop_
_entity.id
_entity.type
_entity.pdbx_description
1 polymer ?
#
loop_
_entity_poly.entity_id
_entity_poly.type
_entity_poly.pdbx_seq_one_letter_code
_entity_poly.pdbx_strand_id
1 'polypeptide(L)'
;MISDKGIIIKNIYYMLTYAFQVLKQPHYDEIAAEDFENIHDLLAAILAKGVTKQLKQGLYKEYITESDNLSVLRGKLDIYRTINNKLQRKQLLSCEYDELSVNNIFNQIIKTTAFILINQY
;
A
#
# COMPACT_ATOMS: atom_id res chain seq x y z
N MET A 1 -19.86 41.87 -11.47
CA MET A 1 -18.61 41.10 -11.58
C MET A 1 -18.62 40.03 -10.49
N ILE A 2 -19.04 38.82 -10.82
CA ILE A 2 -18.95 37.65 -9.94
C ILE A 2 -17.76 36.86 -10.49
N SER A 3 -16.58 37.11 -9.93
CA SER A 3 -15.40 36.30 -10.20
C SER A 3 -15.65 34.89 -9.66
N ASP A 4 -15.79 33.93 -10.57
CA ASP A 4 -15.58 32.49 -10.43
C ASP A 4 -15.41 31.98 -8.97
N LYS A 5 -16.50 31.90 -8.21
CA LYS A 5 -16.47 31.43 -6.82
C LYS A 5 -16.44 29.90 -6.81
N GLY A 6 -15.29 29.33 -7.19
CA GLY A 6 -15.01 27.91 -7.02
C GLY A 6 -15.27 27.47 -5.56
N ILE A 7 -15.65 26.21 -5.38
CA ILE A 7 -15.86 25.64 -4.03
C ILE A 7 -14.55 25.76 -3.25
N ILE A 8 -14.60 26.36 -2.06
CA ILE A 8 -13.45 26.44 -1.16
C ILE A 8 -13.01 25.00 -0.84
N ILE A 9 -11.73 24.67 -1.06
CA ILE A 9 -11.18 23.31 -0.86
C ILE A 9 -11.47 22.79 0.57
N LYS A 10 -11.47 23.68 1.56
CA LYS A 10 -11.89 23.39 2.93
C LYS A 10 -13.31 22.81 3.05
N ASN A 11 -14.26 23.30 2.24
CA ASN A 11 -15.62 22.74 2.22
C ASN A 11 -15.62 21.31 1.68
N ILE A 12 -14.77 21.00 0.71
CA ILE A 12 -14.60 19.64 0.16
C ILE A 12 -14.07 18.71 1.25
N TYR A 13 -13.08 19.15 2.04
CA TYR A 13 -12.61 18.39 3.21
C TYR A 13 -13.78 18.04 4.16
N TYR A 14 -14.60 19.01 4.55
CA TYR A 14 -15.73 18.74 5.44
C TYR A 14 -16.76 17.78 4.82
N MET A 15 -17.06 17.90 3.52
CA MET A 15 -17.93 16.94 2.83
C MET A 15 -17.33 15.52 2.86
N LEU A 16 -16.02 15.40 2.65
CA LEU A 16 -15.31 14.13 2.76
C LEU A 16 -15.37 13.57 4.18
N THR A 17 -15.25 14.40 5.23
CA THR A 17 -15.38 13.90 6.62
C THR A 17 -16.78 13.36 6.92
N TYR A 18 -17.81 13.85 6.23
CA TYR A 18 -19.16 13.33 6.35
C TYR A 18 -19.30 11.95 5.70
N ALA A 19 -18.74 11.78 4.49
CA ALA A 19 -18.76 10.50 3.77
C ALA A 19 -17.81 9.45 4.38
N PHE A 20 -16.63 9.87 4.86
CA PHE A 20 -15.55 9.02 5.33
C PHE A 20 -15.26 9.27 6.81
N GLN A 21 -15.88 8.47 7.68
CA GLN A 21 -15.76 8.59 9.14
C GLN A 21 -14.32 8.54 9.66
N VAL A 22 -13.40 7.90 8.92
CA VAL A 22 -11.97 7.83 9.28
C VAL A 22 -11.32 9.20 9.42
N LEU A 23 -11.79 10.20 8.67
CA LEU A 23 -11.27 11.57 8.69
C LEU A 23 -11.73 12.37 9.91
N LYS A 24 -12.65 11.84 10.72
CA LYS A 24 -13.07 12.46 12.00
C LYS A 24 -12.15 12.07 13.17
N GLN A 25 -11.13 11.24 12.93
CA GLN A 25 -10.20 10.82 13.98
C GLN A 25 -9.23 11.96 14.32
N PRO A 26 -8.77 12.09 15.59
CA PRO A 26 -7.95 13.22 16.02
C PRO A 26 -6.64 13.41 15.24
N HIS A 27 -6.15 12.35 14.59
CA HIS A 27 -4.93 12.42 13.78
C HIS A 27 -5.07 13.27 12.50
N TYR A 28 -6.30 13.60 12.10
CA TYR A 28 -6.60 14.41 10.92
C TYR A 28 -6.99 15.86 11.26
N ASP A 29 -7.05 16.23 12.54
CA ASP A 29 -7.47 17.58 12.96
C ASP A 29 -6.57 18.68 12.40
N GLU A 30 -5.26 18.40 12.25
CA GLU A 30 -4.28 19.30 11.66
C GLU A 30 -4.62 19.64 10.20
N ILE A 31 -5.18 18.69 9.42
CA ILE A 31 -5.56 18.92 8.02
C ILE A 31 -6.70 19.94 7.91
N ALA A 32 -7.61 19.97 8.90
CA ALA A 32 -8.72 20.93 8.90
C ALA A 32 -8.26 22.39 9.13
N ALA A 33 -7.07 22.56 9.70
CA ALA A 33 -6.47 23.86 10.02
C ALA A 33 -5.58 24.40 8.89
N GLU A 34 -5.11 23.54 7.99
CA GLU A 34 -4.28 23.91 6.85
C GLU A 34 -5.11 24.55 5.71
N ASP A 35 -4.51 25.54 5.04
CA ASP A 35 -5.05 26.13 3.81
C ASP A 35 -4.37 25.47 2.61
N PHE A 36 -5.19 24.97 1.67
CA PHE A 36 -4.73 24.29 0.47
C PHE A 36 -5.09 25.11 -0.78
N GLU A 37 -4.13 25.28 -1.68
CA GLU A 37 -4.33 25.97 -2.97
C GLU A 37 -4.92 25.02 -4.03
N ASN A 38 -4.54 23.74 -4.00
CA ASN A 38 -5.04 22.71 -4.90
C ASN A 38 -5.69 21.54 -4.14
N ILE A 39 -6.71 20.93 -4.72
CA ILE A 39 -7.34 19.72 -4.18
C ILE A 39 -6.37 18.55 -4.09
N HIS A 40 -5.39 18.47 -5.00
CA HIS A 40 -4.35 17.44 -4.94
C HIS A 40 -3.51 17.55 -3.67
N ASP A 41 -3.28 18.76 -3.17
CA ASP A 41 -2.50 19.00 -1.96
C ASP A 41 -3.27 18.53 -0.71
N LEU A 42 -4.58 18.82 -0.67
CA LEU A 42 -5.48 18.29 0.37
C LEU A 42 -5.46 16.75 0.38
N LEU A 43 -5.62 16.13 -0.79
CA LEU A 43 -5.62 14.67 -0.91
C LEU A 43 -4.26 14.05 -0.56
N ALA A 44 -3.16 14.71 -0.92
CA ALA A 44 -1.82 14.30 -0.56
C ALA A 44 -1.59 14.38 0.96
N ALA A 45 -2.05 15.44 1.63
CA ALA A 45 -1.97 15.57 3.09
C ALA A 45 -2.76 14.45 3.79
N ILE A 46 -3.99 14.17 3.33
CA ILE A 46 -4.81 13.07 3.84
C ILE A 46 -4.09 11.73 3.67
N LEU A 47 -3.58 11.45 2.46
CA LEU A 47 -2.85 10.23 2.16
C LEU A 47 -1.60 10.10 3.03
N ALA A 48 -0.81 11.16 3.18
CA ALA A 48 0.42 11.16 3.96
C ALA A 48 0.17 10.84 5.44
N LYS A 49 -0.87 11.42 6.06
CA LYS A 49 -1.29 11.08 7.43
C LYS A 49 -1.73 9.61 7.53
N GLY A 50 -2.54 9.15 6.56
CA GLY A 50 -2.98 7.76 6.49
C GLY A 50 -1.82 6.76 6.38
N VAL A 51 -0.86 7.01 5.50
CA VAL A 51 0.33 6.17 5.30
C VAL A 51 1.23 6.20 6.53
N THR A 52 1.45 7.36 7.14
CA THR A 52 2.25 7.49 8.37
C THR A 52 1.65 6.65 9.49
N LYS A 53 0.32 6.65 9.64
CA LYS A 53 -0.38 5.80 10.60
C LYS A 53 -0.18 4.32 10.30
N GLN A 54 -0.32 3.90 9.04
CA GLN A 54 -0.13 2.50 8.62
C GLN A 54 1.31 2.03 8.87
N LEU A 55 2.31 2.87 8.57
CA LEU A 55 3.72 2.55 8.81
C LEU A 55 4.01 2.33 10.31
N LYS A 56 3.39 3.14 11.19
CA LYS A 56 3.53 2.97 12.66
C LYS A 56 2.88 1.69 13.17
N GLN A 57 1.77 1.26 12.57
CA GLN A 57 1.05 0.05 12.96
C GLN A 57 1.63 -1.23 12.33
N GLY A 58 2.38 -1.07 11.23
CA GLY A 58 2.86 -2.14 10.37
C GLY A 58 1.98 -2.26 9.13
N LEU A 59 2.62 -2.28 7.96
CA LEU A 59 1.91 -2.46 6.69
C LEU A 59 1.21 -3.81 6.67
N TYR A 60 0.03 -3.84 6.05
CA TYR A 60 -0.73 -5.06 5.83
C TYR A 60 0.10 -6.06 5.02
N LYS A 61 0.13 -7.33 5.46
CA LYS A 61 0.89 -8.41 4.84
C LYS A 61 -0.04 -9.57 4.54
N GLU A 62 0.24 -10.27 3.45
CA GLU A 62 -0.47 -11.47 3.03
C GLU A 62 0.52 -12.59 2.76
N TYR A 63 0.07 -13.82 2.98
CA TYR A 63 0.83 -14.99 2.57
C TYR A 63 0.66 -15.21 1.08
N ILE A 64 1.79 -15.28 0.35
CA ILE A 64 1.83 -15.64 -1.06
C ILE A 64 2.54 -16.99 -1.20
N THR A 65 1.95 -17.89 -1.96
CA THR A 65 2.56 -19.20 -2.23
C THR A 65 3.67 -19.03 -3.25
N GLU A 66 4.88 -19.33 -2.83
CA GLU A 66 6.12 -19.27 -3.62
C GLU A 66 6.60 -20.70 -3.90
N SER A 67 7.26 -20.90 -5.04
CA SER A 67 7.85 -22.19 -5.41
C SER A 67 9.27 -21.97 -5.91
N ASP A 68 10.26 -22.50 -5.18
CA ASP A 68 11.67 -22.27 -5.48
C ASP A 68 12.56 -23.51 -5.25
N ASN A 69 13.73 -23.53 -5.89
CA ASN A 69 14.75 -24.56 -5.74
C ASN A 69 15.76 -24.16 -4.68
N LEU A 70 15.61 -24.74 -3.48
CA LEU A 70 16.41 -24.40 -2.31
C LEU A 70 17.41 -25.52 -1.98
N SER A 71 18.54 -25.16 -1.36
CA SER A 71 19.50 -26.16 -0.84
C SER A 71 19.00 -26.85 0.43
N VAL A 72 17.98 -26.28 1.07
CA VAL A 72 17.35 -26.77 2.31
C VAL A 72 15.85 -26.93 2.11
N LEU A 73 15.24 -27.82 2.90
CA LEU A 73 13.79 -28.01 2.86
C LEU A 73 13.08 -26.81 3.51
N ARG A 74 12.16 -26.17 2.77
CA ARG A 74 11.27 -25.12 3.27
C ARG A 74 9.83 -25.44 2.87
N GLY A 75 8.91 -25.44 3.82
CA GLY A 75 7.51 -25.77 3.54
C GLY A 75 7.33 -27.18 2.99
N LYS A 76 6.57 -27.31 1.90
CA LYS A 76 6.21 -28.58 1.27
C LYS A 76 7.19 -28.92 0.15
N LEU A 77 7.71 -30.14 0.17
CA LEU A 77 8.60 -30.65 -0.88
C LEU A 77 7.80 -31.04 -2.12
N ASP A 78 8.16 -30.49 -3.29
CA ASP A 78 7.75 -31.02 -4.59
C ASP A 78 8.69 -32.17 -4.98
N ILE A 79 8.22 -33.40 -4.74
CA ILE A 79 8.98 -34.62 -4.97
C ILE A 79 9.34 -34.77 -6.45
N TYR A 80 8.39 -34.51 -7.35
CA TYR A 80 8.58 -34.72 -8.79
C TYR A 80 9.66 -33.78 -9.34
N ARG A 81 9.57 -32.48 -9.04
CA ARG A 81 10.56 -31.51 -9.48
C ARG A 81 11.92 -31.72 -8.79
N THR A 82 11.93 -32.13 -7.53
CA THR A 82 13.17 -32.48 -6.82
C THR A 82 13.90 -33.67 -7.45
N ILE A 83 13.17 -34.72 -7.83
CA ILE A 83 13.76 -35.86 -8.55
C ILE A 83 14.37 -35.38 -9.87
N ASN A 84 13.68 -34.53 -10.64
CA ASN A 84 14.22 -33.97 -11.88
C ASN A 84 15.50 -33.15 -11.65
N ASN A 85 15.56 -32.34 -10.58
CA ASN A 85 16.79 -31.63 -10.21
C ASN A 85 17.94 -32.59 -9.92
N LYS A 86 17.69 -33.68 -9.17
CA LYS A 86 18.70 -34.71 -8.88
C LYS A 86 19.17 -35.43 -10.15
N LEU A 87 18.26 -35.74 -11.08
CA LEU A 87 18.61 -36.30 -12.39
C LEU A 87 19.50 -35.36 -13.21
N GLN A 88 19.27 -34.04 -13.11
CA GLN A 88 20.12 -33.00 -13.70
C GLN A 88 21.40 -32.72 -12.89
N ARG A 89 21.72 -33.53 -11.87
CA ARG A 89 22.85 -33.36 -10.94
C ARG A 89 22.85 -32.02 -10.18
N LYS A 90 21.70 -31.35 -10.09
CA LYS A 90 21.51 -30.17 -9.24
C LYS A 90 21.20 -30.63 -7.82
N GLN A 91 21.98 -30.19 -6.84
CA GLN A 91 21.76 -30.51 -5.43
C GLN A 91 20.73 -29.55 -4.80
N LEU A 92 19.58 -29.39 -5.45
CA LEU A 92 18.51 -28.48 -5.01
C LEU A 92 17.19 -29.25 -4.83
N LEU A 93 16.42 -28.83 -3.82
CA LEU A 93 15.09 -29.30 -3.49
C LEU A 93 14.05 -28.31 -4.01
N SER A 94 13.12 -28.76 -4.83
CA SER A 94 11.99 -27.93 -5.24
C SER A 94 10.98 -27.88 -4.10
N CYS A 95 10.74 -26.69 -3.59
CA CYS A 95 9.96 -26.44 -2.38
C CYS A 95 8.84 -25.44 -2.66
N GLU A 96 7.65 -25.72 -2.14
CA GLU A 96 6.47 -24.84 -2.16
C GLU A 96 6.23 -24.35 -0.72
N TYR A 97 6.20 -23.04 -0.51
CA TYR A 97 6.04 -22.45 0.81
C TYR A 97 5.33 -21.11 0.75
N ASP A 98 4.73 -20.70 1.86
CA ASP A 98 4.07 -19.40 1.95
C ASP A 98 5.04 -18.34 2.49
N GLU A 99 5.29 -17.31 1.68
CA GLU A 99 6.10 -16.15 2.04
C GLU A 99 5.19 -15.02 2.54
N LEU A 100 5.54 -14.40 3.66
CA LEU A 100 4.76 -13.29 4.21
C LEU A 100 5.17 -11.98 3.52
N SER A 101 4.39 -11.56 2.53
CA SER A 101 4.72 -10.45 1.66
C SER A 101 3.93 -9.18 1.99
N VAL A 102 4.64 -8.04 1.96
CA VAL A 102 4.03 -6.70 1.99
C VAL A 102 3.54 -6.30 0.59
N ASN A 103 3.97 -7.00 -0.46
CA ASN A 103 3.63 -6.67 -1.84
C ASN A 103 2.25 -7.22 -2.24
N ASN A 104 1.19 -6.63 -1.68
CA ASN A 104 -0.20 -6.90 -2.03
C ASN A 104 -0.84 -5.71 -2.76
N ILE A 105 -2.03 -5.94 -3.32
CA ILE A 105 -2.77 -4.94 -4.11
C ILE A 105 -3.04 -3.64 -3.33
N PHE A 106 -3.36 -3.74 -2.04
CA PHE A 106 -3.66 -2.57 -1.21
C PHE A 106 -2.43 -1.67 -1.06
N ASN A 107 -1.27 -2.26 -0.75
CA ASN A 107 -0.03 -1.52 -0.63
C ASN A 107 0.47 -1.00 -1.99
N GLN A 108 0.20 -1.72 -3.09
CA GLN A 108 0.47 -1.23 -4.44
C GLN A 108 -0.38 -0.01 -4.81
N ILE A 109 -1.68 0.00 -4.47
CA ILE A 109 -2.57 1.15 -4.69
C ILE A 109 -2.05 2.37 -3.93
N ILE A 110 -1.70 2.20 -2.65
CA ILE A 110 -1.17 3.29 -1.81
C ILE A 110 0.14 3.82 -2.40
N LYS A 111 1.09 2.92 -2.71
CA LYS A 111 2.40 3.28 -3.26
C LYS A 111 2.27 4.01 -4.61
N THR A 112 1.40 3.52 -5.48
CA THR A 112 1.20 4.10 -6.81
C THR A 112 0.53 5.47 -6.71
N THR A 113 -0.50 5.60 -5.88
CA THR A 113 -1.17 6.90 -5.65
C THR A 113 -0.19 7.92 -5.08
N ALA A 114 0.63 7.54 -4.10
CA ALA A 114 1.66 8.42 -3.54
C ALA A 114 2.68 8.84 -4.61
N PHE A 115 3.13 7.90 -5.45
CA PHE A 115 4.06 8.19 -6.53
C PHE A 115 3.47 9.15 -7.58
N ILE A 116 2.19 8.98 -7.93
CA ILE A 116 1.50 9.89 -8.84
C ILE A 116 1.44 11.30 -8.25
N LEU A 117 1.04 11.44 -6.98
CA LEU A 117 0.95 12.75 -6.32
C LEU A 117 2.31 13.45 -6.17
N ILE A 118 3.40 12.69 -5.98
CA ILE A 118 4.76 13.24 -5.92
C ILE A 118 5.26 13.72 -7.29
N ASN A 119 4.91 13.02 -8.37
CA ASN A 119 5.44 13.33 -9.71
C ASN A 119 4.52 14.22 -10.57
N GLN A 120 3.29 14.49 -10.14
CA GLN A 120 2.37 15.40 -10.83
C GLN A 120 2.60 16.88 -10.49
N TYR A 121 3.74 17.21 -9.87
CA TYR A 121 4.25 18.57 -9.67
C TYR A 121 5.74 18.65 -9.98
#